data_AF-A0A1Q7SEH7-F1
#
_entry.id   AF-A0A1Q7SEH7-F1
#
_cell.length_a   1.000
_cell.length_b   1.000
_cell.length_c   1.000
_cell.angle_alpha   90.00
_cell.angle_beta   90.00
_cell.angle_gamma   90.00
#
_symmetry.space_group_name_H-M   'P 1'
#
loop_
_entity.id
_entity.type
_entity.pdbx_description
1 polymer ?
#
loop_
_entity_poly.entity_id
_entity_poly.type
_entity_poly.pdbx_seq_one_letter_code
_entity_poly.pdbx_strand_id
1 'polypeptide(L)'
;MTLPPGLRRYAEHPFWQAVGILVLAYVVIVYVVPLLPGSALVPKSVVLQYMATVLVGVLIYVSDNEERWARFREPITAVLVQPRLKLVRGGALAAVTLIVGCITFGQVRTTVTAPPNLRSIHPAPPAEITFRGKSITLTGLDNPLRQHPESLAAYTADGKQIYYRNCLPCHGDHLDGQGHYAPGFNPIPANFQDNGTIAQLTESFVFWRVAKGGPGLPREGTPWNSAMPKWEDFLTEREIWSVVLFLYDQTGWKPRTWEKSTEQGAGSSP
;
A
#
# COMPACT_ATOMS: atom_id res chain seq x y z
N MET A 1 47.29 5.55 -28.18
CA MET A 1 47.34 6.59 -27.11
C MET A 1 47.98 5.97 -25.87
N THR A 2 49.20 6.37 -25.53
CA THR A 2 49.92 5.89 -24.34
C THR A 2 49.47 6.68 -23.10
N LEU A 3 48.87 6.00 -22.13
CA LEU A 3 48.44 6.61 -20.86
C LEU A 3 49.65 7.16 -20.09
N PRO A 4 49.51 8.29 -19.36
CA PRO A 4 50.57 8.82 -18.50
C PRO A 4 51.05 7.77 -17.49
N PRO A 5 52.35 7.72 -17.14
CA PRO A 5 52.93 6.68 -16.29
C PRO A 5 52.28 6.58 -14.89
N GLY A 6 51.77 7.69 -14.35
CA GLY A 6 50.98 7.70 -13.12
C GLY A 6 49.63 6.99 -13.27
N LEU A 7 48.89 7.28 -14.35
CA LEU A 7 47.60 6.64 -14.65
C LEU A 7 47.76 5.13 -14.91
N ARG A 8 48.84 4.75 -15.58
CA ARG A 8 49.16 3.34 -15.88
C ARG A 8 49.33 2.52 -14.60
N ARG A 9 50.01 3.09 -13.59
CA ARG A 9 50.21 2.44 -12.28
C ARG A 9 48.89 2.23 -11.51
N TYR A 10 47.95 3.16 -11.63
CA TYR A 10 46.61 3.02 -11.05
C TYR A 10 45.74 2.02 -11.82
N ALA A 11 45.79 2.02 -13.15
CA ALA A 11 45.02 1.10 -14.01
C ALA A 11 45.51 -0.36 -13.92
N GLU A 12 46.78 -0.59 -13.61
CA GLU A 12 47.37 -1.92 -13.43
C GLU A 12 47.17 -2.46 -11.99
N HIS A 13 46.63 -1.66 -11.08
CA HIS A 13 46.42 -2.06 -9.68
C HIS A 13 45.12 -2.89 -9.51
N PRO A 14 45.16 -4.09 -8.90
CA PRO A 14 44.00 -4.99 -8.80
C PRO A 14 42.74 -4.35 -8.19
N PHE A 15 42.91 -3.48 -7.19
CA PHE A 15 41.80 -2.75 -6.58
C PHE A 15 41.06 -1.84 -7.56
N TRP A 16 41.78 -1.03 -8.35
CA TRP A 16 41.17 -0.10 -9.28
C TRP A 16 40.63 -0.80 -10.53
N GLN A 17 41.22 -1.94 -10.91
CA GLN A 17 40.65 -2.83 -11.92
C GLN A 17 39.30 -3.39 -11.46
N ALA A 18 39.21 -3.89 -10.23
CA ALA A 18 37.96 -4.38 -9.65
C ALA A 18 36.87 -3.29 -9.62
N VAL A 19 37.20 -2.09 -9.14
CA VAL A 19 36.28 -0.94 -9.15
C VAL A 19 35.87 -0.57 -10.58
N GLY A 20 36.82 -0.53 -11.51
CA GLY A 20 36.56 -0.23 -12.91
C GLY A 20 35.63 -1.24 -13.58
N ILE A 21 35.82 -2.54 -13.33
CA ILE A 21 34.94 -3.60 -13.84
C ILE A 21 33.52 -3.47 -13.28
N LEU A 22 33.37 -3.22 -11.97
CA LEU A 22 32.06 -3.04 -11.35
C LEU A 22 31.33 -1.81 -11.92
N VAL A 23 32.03 -0.68 -12.05
CA VAL A 23 31.46 0.56 -12.62
C VAL A 23 31.06 0.35 -14.08
N LEU A 24 31.95 -0.27 -14.88
CA LEU A 24 31.67 -0.56 -16.28
C LEU A 24 30.46 -1.50 -16.43
N ALA A 25 30.40 -2.58 -15.65
CA ALA A 25 29.27 -3.50 -15.66
C ALA A 25 27.95 -2.80 -15.31
N TYR A 26 27.95 -1.95 -14.27
CA TYR A 26 26.79 -1.15 -13.90
C TYR A 26 26.35 -0.24 -15.06
N VAL A 27 27.30 0.48 -15.67
CA VAL A 27 27.00 1.38 -16.79
C VAL A 27 26.41 0.63 -17.99
N VAL A 28 26.99 -0.53 -18.33
CA VAL A 28 26.48 -1.38 -19.41
C VAL A 28 25.05 -1.84 -19.12
N ILE A 29 24.79 -2.39 -17.93
CA ILE A 29 23.49 -2.93 -17.57
C ILE A 29 22.41 -1.83 -17.51
N VAL A 30 22.74 -0.67 -16.94
CA VAL A 30 21.75 0.39 -16.69
C VAL A 30 21.55 1.30 -17.89
N TYR A 31 22.59 1.60 -18.66
CA TYR A 31 22.53 2.59 -19.74
C TYR A 31 22.68 2.01 -21.13
N VAL A 32 23.42 0.91 -21.30
CA VAL A 32 23.65 0.34 -22.65
C VAL A 32 22.58 -0.68 -23.00
N VAL A 33 22.22 -1.59 -22.10
CA VAL A 33 21.19 -2.61 -22.35
C VAL A 33 19.85 -1.98 -22.76
N PRO A 34 19.34 -0.91 -22.12
CA PRO A 34 18.09 -0.27 -22.56
C PRO A 34 18.15 0.39 -23.94
N LEU A 35 19.34 0.66 -24.49
CA LEU A 35 19.51 1.21 -25.83
C LEU A 35 19.42 0.12 -26.93
N LEU A 36 19.45 -1.16 -26.55
CA LEU A 36 19.35 -2.26 -27.51
C LEU A 36 17.91 -2.42 -28.00
N PRO A 37 17.69 -2.66 -29.31
CA PRO A 37 16.34 -2.79 -29.87
C PRO A 37 15.59 -3.95 -29.21
N GLY A 38 14.35 -3.68 -28.76
CA GLY A 38 13.51 -4.67 -28.06
C GLY A 38 13.75 -4.78 -26.56
N SER A 39 14.65 -3.96 -25.98
CA SER A 39 14.91 -3.95 -24.54
C SER A 39 14.00 -2.98 -23.79
N ALA A 40 13.59 -3.35 -22.58
CA ALA A 40 12.88 -2.48 -21.65
C ALA A 40 13.83 -1.95 -20.56
N LEU A 41 13.37 -0.96 -19.79
CA LEU A 41 14.09 -0.48 -18.60
C LEU A 41 14.34 -1.65 -17.64
N VAL A 42 15.60 -1.89 -17.28
CA VAL A 42 16.00 -3.03 -16.45
C VAL A 42 15.46 -2.82 -15.01
N PRO A 43 14.64 -3.75 -14.48
CA PRO A 43 14.15 -3.66 -13.11
C PRO A 43 15.29 -3.64 -12.09
N LYS A 44 15.12 -2.89 -10.99
CA LYS A 44 16.16 -2.75 -9.94
C LYS A 44 16.60 -4.10 -9.34
N SER A 45 15.69 -5.06 -9.22
CA SER A 45 16.00 -6.41 -8.72
C SER A 45 16.95 -7.18 -9.65
N VAL A 46 16.77 -7.02 -10.96
CA VAL A 46 17.59 -7.67 -11.99
C VAL A 46 18.98 -7.03 -12.03
N VAL A 47 19.06 -5.69 -11.95
CA VAL A 47 20.35 -4.98 -11.81
C VAL A 47 21.12 -5.48 -10.59
N LEU A 48 20.45 -5.63 -9.44
CA LEU A 48 21.07 -6.13 -8.21
C LEU A 48 21.65 -7.55 -8.39
N GLN A 49 20.90 -8.45 -9.02
CA GLN A 49 21.35 -9.83 -9.26
C GLN A 49 22.60 -9.86 -10.15
N TYR A 50 22.59 -9.18 -11.29
CA TYR A 50 23.76 -9.15 -12.18
C TYR A 50 24.97 -8.50 -11.53
N MET A 51 24.79 -7.38 -10.81
CA MET A 51 25.88 -6.73 -10.10
C MET A 51 26.46 -7.61 -8.98
N ALA A 52 25.63 -8.38 -8.28
CA ALA A 52 26.08 -9.36 -7.30
C ALA A 52 26.91 -10.47 -7.95
N THR A 53 26.47 -11.00 -9.10
CA THR A 53 27.24 -12.00 -9.86
C THR A 53 28.59 -11.47 -10.31
N VAL A 54 28.64 -10.25 -10.86
CA VAL A 54 29.89 -9.61 -11.28
C VAL A 54 30.82 -9.38 -10.08
N LEU A 55 30.27 -8.92 -8.95
CA LEU A 55 31.03 -8.75 -7.72
C LEU A 55 31.67 -10.06 -7.26
N VAL A 56 30.90 -11.15 -7.23
CA VAL A 56 31.41 -12.48 -6.85
C VAL A 56 32.52 -12.92 -7.81
N GLY A 57 32.34 -12.75 -9.12
CA GLY A 57 33.38 -13.07 -10.11
C GLY A 57 34.67 -12.27 -9.91
N VAL A 58 34.55 -10.97 -9.65
CA VAL A 58 35.70 -10.10 -9.36
C VAL A 58 36.40 -10.52 -8.07
N LEU A 59 35.65 -10.85 -7.02
CA LEU A 59 36.22 -11.30 -5.75
C LEU A 59 36.98 -12.62 -5.92
N ILE A 60 36.41 -13.60 -6.63
CA ILE A 60 37.07 -14.87 -6.94
C ILE A 60 38.40 -14.62 -7.67
N TYR A 61 38.37 -13.81 -8.75
CA TYR A 61 39.56 -13.48 -9.53
C TYR A 61 40.66 -12.79 -8.71
N VAL A 62 40.29 -11.88 -7.83
CA VAL A 62 41.23 -11.15 -6.99
C VAL A 62 41.80 -12.03 -5.87
N SER A 63 41.00 -12.98 -5.35
CA SER A 63 41.41 -13.90 -4.27
C SER A 63 42.21 -15.11 -4.73
N ASP A 64 42.24 -15.40 -6.03
CA ASP A 64 42.91 -16.60 -6.59
C ASP A 64 44.44 -16.60 -6.42
N ASN A 65 45.05 -15.44 -6.14
CA ASN A 65 46.50 -15.31 -5.98
C ASN A 65 46.83 -14.42 -4.77
N GLU A 66 47.68 -14.92 -3.86
CA GLU A 66 48.03 -14.23 -2.61
C GLU A 66 48.71 -12.87 -2.85
N GLU A 67 49.56 -12.74 -3.86
CA GLU A 67 50.21 -11.47 -4.20
C GLU A 67 49.18 -10.44 -4.69
N ARG A 68 48.21 -10.90 -5.49
CA ARG A 68 47.13 -10.08 -6.03
C ARG A 68 46.15 -9.64 -4.92
N TRP A 69 45.84 -10.54 -4.00
CA TRP A 69 45.01 -10.30 -2.83
C TRP A 69 45.67 -9.34 -1.84
N ALA A 70 46.99 -9.45 -1.62
CA ALA A 70 47.74 -8.51 -0.80
C ALA A 70 47.70 -7.10 -1.39
N ARG A 71 48.00 -6.96 -2.69
CA ARG A 71 47.90 -5.66 -3.40
C ARG A 71 46.48 -5.11 -3.41
N PHE A 72 45.47 -5.94 -3.60
CA PHE A 72 44.07 -5.49 -3.57
C PHE A 72 43.67 -4.87 -2.23
N ARG A 73 44.11 -5.45 -1.11
CA ARG A 73 43.79 -4.97 0.25
C ARG A 73 44.60 -3.74 0.66
N GLU A 74 45.74 -3.49 0.03
CA GLU A 74 46.68 -2.42 0.40
C GLU A 74 46.01 -1.04 0.55
N PRO A 75 45.17 -0.55 -0.39
CA PRO A 75 44.54 0.76 -0.26
C PRO A 75 43.56 0.84 0.91
N ILE A 76 42.81 -0.24 1.17
CA ILE A 76 41.83 -0.32 2.26
C ILE A 76 42.56 -0.24 3.60
N THR A 77 43.57 -1.10 3.78
CA THR A 77 44.39 -1.12 4.99
C THR A 77 45.13 0.20 5.18
N ALA A 78 45.60 0.83 4.10
CA ALA A 78 46.24 2.13 4.14
C ALA A 78 45.31 3.20 4.73
N VAL A 79 44.07 3.31 4.26
CA VAL A 79 43.08 4.27 4.79
C VAL A 79 42.74 4.00 6.25
N LEU A 80 42.64 2.72 6.66
CA LEU A 80 42.26 2.36 8.02
C LEU A 80 43.39 2.57 9.04
N VAL A 81 44.64 2.28 8.66
CA VAL A 81 45.77 2.18 9.59
C VAL A 81 46.72 3.38 9.53
N GLN A 82 46.97 3.97 8.36
CA GLN A 82 48.05 4.95 8.21
C GLN A 82 47.70 6.30 8.88
N PRO A 83 48.54 6.82 9.80
CA PRO A 83 48.28 8.08 10.50
C PRO A 83 48.16 9.29 9.58
N ARG A 84 48.86 9.29 8.44
CA ARG A 84 48.81 10.37 7.44
C ARG A 84 47.44 10.50 6.77
N LEU A 85 46.65 9.43 6.73
CA LEU A 85 45.34 9.38 6.08
C LEU A 85 44.18 9.61 7.08
N LYS A 86 44.46 10.09 8.30
CA LYS A 86 43.43 10.35 9.33
C LYS A 86 42.28 11.24 8.83
N LEU A 87 42.58 12.28 8.05
CA LEU A 87 41.56 13.16 7.45
C LEU A 87 40.71 12.41 6.42
N VAL A 88 41.33 11.63 5.55
CA VAL A 88 40.63 10.80 4.54
C VAL A 88 39.73 9.78 5.24
N ARG A 89 40.21 9.14 6.31
CA ARG A 89 39.43 8.20 7.13
C ARG A 89 38.24 8.88 7.81
N GLY A 90 38.44 10.06 8.39
CA GLY A 90 37.36 10.84 8.99
C GLY A 90 36.30 11.25 7.97
N GLY A 91 36.73 11.72 6.79
CA GLY A 91 35.84 12.03 5.68
C GLY A 91 35.07 10.81 5.16
N ALA A 92 35.73 9.65 5.02
CA ALA A 92 35.09 8.41 4.60
C ALA A 92 34.03 7.95 5.60
N LEU A 93 34.29 8.05 6.91
CA LEU A 93 33.32 7.72 7.96
C LEU A 93 32.08 8.60 7.85
N ALA A 94 32.27 9.92 7.77
CA ALA A 94 31.17 10.88 7.64
C ALA A 94 30.35 10.65 6.37
N ALA A 95 31.02 10.39 5.23
CA ALA A 95 30.37 10.08 3.97
C ALA A 95 29.52 8.81 4.05
N VAL A 96 30.06 7.71 4.62
CA VAL A 96 29.31 6.46 4.81
C VAL A 96 28.08 6.69 5.68
N THR A 97 28.23 7.38 6.81
CA THR A 97 27.09 7.70 7.69
C THR A 97 26.02 8.53 6.97
N LEU A 98 26.42 9.54 6.21
CA LEU A 98 25.50 10.40 5.47
C LEU A 98 24.80 9.65 4.33
N ILE A 99 25.52 8.82 3.58
CA ILE A 99 24.97 7.98 2.52
C ILE A 99 23.93 7.00 3.10
N VAL A 100 24.28 6.30 4.18
CA VAL A 100 23.34 5.39 4.86
C VAL A 100 22.10 6.16 5.32
N GLY A 101 22.28 7.31 5.97
CA GLY A 101 21.17 8.19 6.39
C GLY A 101 20.27 8.60 5.22
N CYS A 102 20.84 9.04 4.10
CA CYS A 102 20.08 9.43 2.90
C CYS A 102 19.34 8.24 2.27
N ILE A 103 19.97 7.06 2.19
CA ILE A 103 19.34 5.85 1.67
C ILE A 103 18.16 5.45 2.56
N THR A 104 18.37 5.36 3.88
CA THR A 104 17.31 5.00 4.84
C THR A 104 16.18 6.03 4.81
N PHE A 105 16.48 7.32 4.77
CA PHE A 105 15.47 8.38 4.64
C PHE A 105 14.68 8.23 3.34
N GLY A 106 15.34 7.96 2.21
CA GLY A 106 14.70 7.73 0.92
C GLY A 106 13.82 6.47 0.87
N GLN A 107 14.17 5.43 1.64
CA GLN A 107 13.40 4.19 1.74
C GLN A 107 12.19 4.31 2.68
N VAL A 108 12.33 5.06 3.77
CA VAL A 108 11.31 5.14 4.84
C VAL A 108 10.41 6.36 4.72
N ARG A 109 10.78 7.38 3.91
CA ARG A 109 9.92 8.55 3.68
C ARG A 109 8.53 8.07 3.22
N THR A 110 7.51 8.50 3.95
CA THR A 110 6.13 8.24 3.57
C THR A 110 5.82 9.01 2.27
N THR A 111 5.08 8.36 1.37
CA THR A 111 4.56 9.01 0.17
C THR A 111 3.04 9.03 0.24
N VAL A 112 2.44 10.18 -0.07
CA VAL A 112 0.97 10.37 -0.10
C VAL A 112 0.40 10.01 -1.48
N THR A 113 1.19 9.32 -2.30
CA THR A 113 0.77 8.95 -3.65
C THR A 113 -0.18 7.76 -3.60
N ALA A 114 -1.31 7.88 -4.29
CA ALA A 114 -2.22 6.77 -4.52
C ALA A 114 -1.48 5.56 -5.13
N PRO A 115 -1.65 4.33 -4.61
CA PRO A 115 -1.09 3.15 -5.27
C PRO A 115 -1.65 3.02 -6.69
N PRO A 116 -0.83 2.62 -7.68
CA PRO A 116 -1.23 2.51 -9.09
C PRO A 116 -2.11 1.27 -9.39
N ASN A 117 -2.44 0.46 -8.38
CA ASN A 117 -3.28 -0.72 -8.56
C ASN A 117 -4.75 -0.31 -8.80
N LEU A 118 -5.43 -1.08 -9.66
CA LEU A 118 -6.87 -0.93 -9.85
C LEU A 118 -7.56 -1.15 -8.49
N ARG A 119 -8.26 -0.12 -8.10
CA ARG A 119 -8.93 0.05 -6.82
C ARG A 119 -10.31 -0.60 -6.91
N SER A 120 -10.54 -1.71 -6.23
CA SER A 120 -11.91 -2.19 -6.00
C SER A 120 -12.59 -1.22 -5.05
N ILE A 121 -13.44 -0.34 -5.58
CA ILE A 121 -14.12 0.72 -4.82
C ILE A 121 -15.15 0.12 -3.84
N HIS A 122 -15.67 -1.08 -4.16
CA HIS A 122 -16.58 -1.86 -3.33
C HIS A 122 -16.08 -3.31 -3.23
N PRO A 123 -15.31 -3.71 -2.20
CA PRO A 123 -14.93 -5.10 -2.03
C PRO A 123 -16.19 -5.95 -1.81
N ALA A 124 -16.23 -7.18 -2.31
CA ALA A 124 -17.37 -8.06 -2.09
C ALA A 124 -17.57 -8.31 -0.58
N PRO A 125 -18.80 -8.17 -0.05
CA PRO A 125 -19.05 -8.49 1.35
C PRO A 125 -18.84 -10.00 1.57
N PRO A 126 -18.36 -10.42 2.73
CA PRO A 126 -18.38 -11.83 3.10
C PRO A 126 -19.83 -12.32 3.19
N ALA A 127 -20.07 -13.61 2.94
CA ALA A 127 -21.41 -14.18 3.09
C ALA A 127 -21.91 -14.13 4.54
N GLU A 128 -20.98 -14.19 5.50
CA GLU A 128 -21.26 -14.22 6.93
C GLU A 128 -20.22 -13.43 7.72
N ILE A 129 -20.65 -12.84 8.82
CA ILE A 129 -19.77 -12.15 9.77
C ILE A 129 -20.07 -12.55 11.21
N THR A 130 -19.06 -12.54 12.07
CA THR A 130 -19.26 -12.68 13.52
C THR A 130 -19.43 -11.32 14.17
N PHE A 131 -20.62 -10.97 14.63
CA PHE A 131 -20.90 -9.76 15.40
C PHE A 131 -20.95 -10.10 16.91
N ARG A 132 -19.95 -9.67 17.68
CA ARG A 132 -19.87 -9.90 19.15
C ARG A 132 -20.13 -11.37 19.55
N GLY A 133 -19.58 -12.32 18.79
CA GLY A 133 -19.73 -13.76 19.02
C GLY A 133 -20.97 -14.40 18.39
N LYS A 134 -21.90 -13.61 17.84
CA LYS A 134 -23.07 -14.10 17.08
C LYS A 134 -22.73 -14.11 15.59
N SER A 135 -23.07 -15.19 14.90
CA SER A 135 -22.92 -15.29 13.46
C SER A 135 -24.11 -14.63 12.74
N ILE A 136 -23.85 -13.78 11.76
CA ILE A 136 -24.85 -13.06 10.96
C ILE A 136 -24.56 -13.30 9.48
N THR A 137 -25.48 -13.97 8.79
CA THR A 137 -25.46 -14.13 7.33
C THR A 137 -25.89 -12.82 6.67
N LEU A 138 -25.05 -12.23 5.83
CA LEU A 138 -25.30 -10.95 5.17
C LEU A 138 -26.05 -11.09 3.84
N THR A 139 -25.89 -12.25 3.18
CA THR A 139 -26.58 -12.58 1.94
C THR A 139 -28.08 -12.70 2.19
N GLY A 140 -28.89 -11.91 1.49
CA GLY A 140 -30.35 -11.91 1.67
C GLY A 140 -30.83 -11.17 2.92
N LEU A 141 -29.94 -10.58 3.72
CA LEU A 141 -30.33 -9.89 4.94
C LEU A 141 -30.82 -8.47 4.63
N ASP A 142 -32.09 -8.23 4.92
CA ASP A 142 -32.67 -6.88 4.93
C ASP A 142 -32.62 -6.29 6.35
N ASN A 143 -32.78 -4.98 6.46
CA ASN A 143 -32.78 -4.31 7.76
C ASN A 143 -34.00 -4.77 8.60
N PRO A 144 -33.79 -5.49 9.72
CA PRO A 144 -34.88 -6.09 10.50
C PRO A 144 -35.81 -5.03 11.11
N LEU A 145 -35.33 -3.80 11.30
CA LEU A 145 -36.14 -2.70 11.85
C LEU A 145 -37.26 -2.25 10.90
N ARG A 146 -37.16 -2.57 9.60
CA ARG A 146 -38.23 -2.29 8.62
C ARG A 146 -39.48 -3.16 8.83
N GLN A 147 -39.38 -4.25 9.58
CA GLN A 147 -40.52 -5.12 9.91
C GLN A 147 -41.45 -4.50 10.98
N HIS A 148 -41.03 -3.39 11.60
CA HIS A 148 -41.75 -2.69 12.66
C HIS A 148 -42.10 -1.26 12.22
N PRO A 149 -43.03 -1.09 11.25
CA PRO A 149 -43.33 0.21 10.65
C PRO A 149 -43.81 1.25 11.67
N GLU A 150 -44.50 0.82 12.73
CA GLU A 150 -44.96 1.66 13.84
C GLU A 150 -43.82 2.31 14.63
N SER A 151 -42.65 1.67 14.65
CA SER A 151 -41.46 2.12 15.38
C SER A 151 -40.39 2.73 14.46
N LEU A 152 -40.60 2.72 13.14
CA LEU A 152 -39.59 3.12 12.16
C LEU A 152 -39.13 4.57 12.31
N ALA A 153 -40.05 5.48 12.62
CA ALA A 153 -39.73 6.88 12.88
C ALA A 153 -38.83 7.03 14.11
N ALA A 154 -39.10 6.26 15.17
CA ALA A 154 -38.29 6.27 16.38
C ALA A 154 -36.88 5.69 16.12
N TYR A 155 -36.78 4.59 15.36
CA TYR A 155 -35.48 4.02 14.97
C TYR A 155 -34.66 4.98 14.09
N THR A 156 -35.30 5.67 13.17
CA THR A 156 -34.63 6.66 12.31
C THR A 156 -34.12 7.85 13.12
N ALA A 157 -34.92 8.33 14.09
CA ALA A 157 -34.52 9.39 15.01
C ALA A 157 -33.34 8.96 15.92
N ASP A 158 -33.35 7.72 16.40
CA ASP A 158 -32.23 7.12 17.16
C ASP A 158 -30.95 7.06 16.30
N GLY A 159 -31.09 6.58 15.06
CA GLY A 159 -30.02 6.55 14.07
C GLY A 159 -29.39 7.91 13.80
N LYS A 160 -30.23 8.96 13.69
CA LYS A 160 -29.77 10.35 13.57
C LYS A 160 -28.92 10.75 14.77
N GLN A 161 -29.37 10.51 16.00
CA GLN A 161 -28.60 10.88 17.19
C GLN A 161 -27.23 10.19 17.22
N ILE A 162 -27.20 8.89 16.88
CA ILE A 162 -25.97 8.10 16.83
C ILE A 162 -25.03 8.64 15.74
N TYR A 163 -25.54 8.94 14.54
CA TYR A 163 -24.75 9.49 13.44
C TYR A 163 -24.08 10.81 13.84
N TYR A 164 -24.85 11.76 14.40
CA TYR A 164 -24.33 13.08 14.78
C TYR A 164 -23.30 13.00 15.90
N ARG A 165 -23.43 12.03 16.82
CA ARG A 165 -22.47 11.83 17.91
C ARG A 165 -21.16 11.17 17.46
N ASN A 166 -21.24 10.26 16.48
CA ASN A 166 -20.17 9.30 16.22
C ASN A 166 -19.58 9.39 14.81
N CYS A 167 -20.41 9.64 13.80
CA CYS A 167 -20.04 9.52 12.38
C CYS A 167 -19.79 10.88 11.73
N LEU A 168 -20.52 11.91 12.15
CA LEU A 168 -20.45 13.28 11.62
C LEU A 168 -19.03 13.86 11.59
N PRO A 169 -18.15 13.67 12.61
CA PRO A 169 -16.81 14.25 12.59
C PRO A 169 -15.99 13.85 11.35
N CYS A 170 -16.27 12.70 10.74
CA CYS A 170 -15.61 12.25 9.52
C CYS A 170 -16.50 12.37 8.28
N HIS A 171 -17.79 12.05 8.38
CA HIS A 171 -18.69 11.96 7.21
C HIS A 171 -19.48 13.25 6.91
N GLY A 172 -19.41 14.26 7.77
CA GLY A 172 -20.10 15.54 7.58
C GLY A 172 -21.58 15.50 7.98
N ASP A 173 -22.16 16.66 8.25
CA ASP A 173 -23.59 16.84 8.51
C ASP A 173 -24.43 16.75 7.24
N HIS A 174 -23.86 17.12 6.08
CA HIS A 174 -24.44 16.93 4.75
C HIS A 174 -24.32 15.49 4.21
N LEU A 175 -23.72 14.56 4.94
CA LEU A 175 -23.44 13.19 4.50
C LEU A 175 -22.53 13.11 3.26
N ASP A 176 -21.69 14.11 3.04
CA ASP A 176 -20.90 14.31 1.83
C ASP A 176 -19.43 13.86 1.96
N GLY A 177 -19.06 13.30 3.10
CA GLY A 177 -17.69 12.88 3.39
C GLY A 177 -16.74 14.03 3.75
N GLN A 178 -17.27 15.24 3.98
CA GLN A 178 -16.49 16.45 4.30
C GLN A 178 -16.53 16.81 5.80
N GLY A 179 -16.53 15.80 6.68
CA GLY A 179 -16.45 16.05 8.12
C GLY A 179 -15.13 16.74 8.51
N HIS A 180 -15.10 17.36 9.70
CA HIS A 180 -13.93 18.10 10.21
C HIS A 180 -12.61 17.31 10.15
N TYR A 181 -12.66 15.99 10.34
CA TYR A 181 -11.49 15.11 10.27
C TYR A 181 -11.23 14.48 8.90
N ALA A 182 -12.12 14.67 7.91
CA ALA A 182 -12.00 14.08 6.59
C ALA A 182 -10.64 14.35 5.88
N PRO A 183 -10.06 15.58 5.94
CA PRO A 183 -8.77 15.86 5.29
C PRO A 183 -7.59 15.05 5.85
N GLY A 184 -7.73 14.46 7.04
CA GLY A 184 -6.69 13.63 7.66
C GLY A 184 -6.59 12.22 7.08
N PHE A 185 -7.51 11.82 6.18
CA PHE A 185 -7.60 10.45 5.68
C PHE A 185 -7.41 10.38 4.16
N ASN A 186 -6.73 9.33 3.70
CA ASN A 186 -6.61 8.97 2.29
C ASN A 186 -6.86 7.45 2.12
N PRO A 187 -7.98 7.03 1.54
CA PRO A 187 -9.03 7.86 0.93
C PRO A 187 -9.81 8.66 1.97
N ILE A 188 -10.42 9.77 1.52
CA ILE A 188 -11.41 10.51 2.32
C ILE A 188 -12.63 9.62 2.62
N PRO A 189 -13.40 9.92 3.69
CA PRO A 189 -14.66 9.25 3.97
C PRO A 189 -15.64 9.29 2.79
N ALA A 190 -16.48 8.25 2.66
CA ALA A 190 -17.42 8.15 1.56
C ALA A 190 -18.46 9.29 1.55
N ASN A 191 -18.74 9.81 0.36
CA ASN A 191 -19.80 10.76 0.09
C ASN A 191 -21.12 9.99 -0.17
N PHE A 192 -22.01 9.95 0.82
CA PHE A 192 -23.28 9.22 0.72
C PHE A 192 -24.31 9.89 -0.20
N GLN A 193 -24.08 11.14 -0.61
CA GLN A 193 -24.93 11.84 -1.59
C GLN A 193 -24.66 11.41 -3.03
N ASP A 194 -23.52 10.76 -3.31
CA ASP A 194 -23.21 10.28 -4.65
C ASP A 194 -23.93 8.95 -4.94
N ASN A 195 -24.61 8.88 -6.09
CA ASN A 195 -25.29 7.68 -6.58
C ASN A 195 -24.33 6.49 -6.75
N GLY A 196 -23.02 6.71 -6.86
CA GLY A 196 -22.00 5.66 -6.89
C GLY A 196 -21.71 4.98 -5.53
N THR A 197 -22.34 5.44 -4.44
CA THR A 197 -22.08 4.96 -3.07
C THR A 197 -23.19 4.07 -2.50
N ILE A 198 -23.86 4.47 -1.43
CA ILE A 198 -24.85 3.64 -0.71
C ILE A 198 -26.08 3.30 -1.57
N ALA A 199 -26.37 4.09 -2.60
CA ALA A 199 -27.42 3.79 -3.57
C ALA A 199 -27.17 2.50 -4.37
N GLN A 200 -25.92 2.07 -4.54
CA GLN A 200 -25.57 0.82 -5.24
C GLN A 200 -25.47 -0.39 -4.31
N LEU A 201 -25.66 -0.20 -3.01
CA LEU A 201 -25.36 -1.17 -1.97
C LEU A 201 -26.65 -1.66 -1.29
N THR A 202 -26.61 -2.90 -0.81
CA THR A 202 -27.65 -3.46 0.08
C THR A 202 -27.46 -2.91 1.49
N GLU A 203 -28.53 -2.83 2.29
CA GLU A 203 -28.40 -2.36 3.68
C GLU A 203 -27.48 -3.27 4.51
N SER A 204 -27.46 -4.57 4.24
CA SER A 204 -26.53 -5.51 4.90
C SER A 204 -25.06 -5.23 4.61
N PHE A 205 -24.74 -4.72 3.42
CA PHE A 205 -23.39 -4.27 3.10
C PHE A 205 -23.02 -3.06 3.95
N VAL A 206 -23.91 -2.07 4.04
CA VAL A 206 -23.67 -0.86 4.84
C VAL A 206 -23.53 -1.21 6.32
N PHE A 207 -24.39 -2.10 6.84
CA PHE A 207 -24.28 -2.65 8.19
C PHE A 207 -22.91 -3.26 8.44
N TRP A 208 -22.44 -4.11 7.53
CA TRP A 208 -21.10 -4.73 7.63
C TRP A 208 -19.98 -3.70 7.66
N ARG A 209 -20.02 -2.69 6.79
CA ARG A 209 -19.02 -1.61 6.76
C ARG A 209 -18.99 -0.85 8.08
N VAL A 210 -20.15 -0.55 8.67
CA VAL A 210 -20.23 0.11 9.98
C VAL A 210 -19.71 -0.80 11.09
N ALA A 211 -20.19 -2.04 11.16
CA ALA A 211 -19.82 -2.98 12.21
C ALA A 211 -18.31 -3.27 12.25
N LYS A 212 -17.69 -3.51 11.08
CA LYS A 212 -16.28 -3.93 10.99
C LYS A 212 -15.30 -2.78 10.80
N GLY A 213 -15.73 -1.67 10.19
CA GLY A 213 -14.85 -0.54 9.90
C GLY A 213 -13.75 -0.89 8.89
N GLY A 214 -12.54 -0.37 9.10
CA GLY A 214 -11.35 -0.72 8.31
C GLY A 214 -10.70 -2.07 8.63
N PRO A 215 -10.59 -2.49 9.91
CA PRO A 215 -9.97 -3.76 10.27
C PRO A 215 -10.70 -4.97 9.67
N GLY A 216 -9.95 -5.91 9.10
CA GLY A 216 -10.51 -7.17 8.57
C GLY A 216 -11.14 -7.09 7.18
N LEU A 217 -10.84 -6.04 6.42
CA LEU A 217 -11.19 -5.98 4.99
C LEU A 217 -10.50 -7.12 4.20
N PRO A 218 -11.17 -7.70 3.18
CA PRO A 218 -10.56 -8.66 2.27
C PRO A 218 -9.29 -8.09 1.61
N ARG A 219 -8.37 -8.96 1.17
CA ARG A 219 -7.10 -8.53 0.55
C ARG A 219 -7.33 -7.68 -0.69
N GLU A 220 -8.42 -7.89 -1.40
CA GLU A 220 -8.88 -7.13 -2.57
C GLU A 220 -9.28 -5.69 -2.21
N GLY A 221 -9.60 -5.44 -0.94
CA GLY A 221 -9.83 -4.13 -0.36
C GLY A 221 -8.55 -3.47 0.21
N THR A 222 -7.36 -4.08 0.05
CA THR A 222 -6.10 -3.46 0.49
C THR A 222 -5.45 -2.68 -0.67
N PRO A 223 -4.90 -1.47 -0.42
CA PRO A 223 -4.58 -0.87 0.87
C PRO A 223 -5.61 0.18 1.32
N TRP A 224 -6.91 -0.01 1.08
CA TRP A 224 -7.95 0.86 1.64
C TRP A 224 -8.10 0.59 3.15
N ASN A 225 -7.04 0.86 3.91
CA ASN A 225 -7.05 0.93 5.36
C ASN A 225 -7.97 2.08 5.76
N SER A 226 -9.27 1.83 5.63
CA SER A 226 -10.34 2.73 6.03
C SER A 226 -10.08 3.09 7.48
N ALA A 227 -9.95 4.38 7.78
CA ALA A 227 -9.78 4.83 9.15
C ALA A 227 -11.06 4.69 9.99
N MET A 228 -12.15 4.22 9.38
CA MET A 228 -13.42 3.97 10.06
C MET A 228 -13.23 2.98 11.23
N PRO A 229 -13.60 3.36 12.46
CA PRO A 229 -13.55 2.48 13.61
C PRO A 229 -14.41 1.24 13.43
N LYS A 230 -14.06 0.19 14.17
CA LYS A 230 -14.85 -1.04 14.30
C LYS A 230 -16.02 -0.79 15.26
N TRP A 231 -17.14 -0.29 14.74
CA TRP A 231 -18.25 0.17 15.59
C TRP A 231 -18.97 -0.94 16.36
N GLU A 232 -18.81 -2.22 15.99
CA GLU A 232 -19.38 -3.32 16.79
C GLU A 232 -18.84 -3.40 18.22
N ASP A 233 -17.70 -2.76 18.48
CA ASP A 233 -17.11 -2.69 19.82
C ASP A 233 -17.80 -1.62 20.70
N PHE A 234 -18.57 -0.71 20.09
CA PHE A 234 -19.19 0.45 20.76
C PHE A 234 -20.72 0.49 20.62
N LEU A 235 -21.26 -0.01 19.52
CA LEU A 235 -22.68 0.03 19.17
C LEU A 235 -23.28 -1.37 19.15
N THR A 236 -24.57 -1.45 19.47
CA THR A 236 -25.39 -2.65 19.32
C THR A 236 -25.82 -2.87 17.86
N GLU A 237 -26.22 -4.10 17.53
CA GLU A 237 -26.76 -4.45 16.21
C GLU A 237 -27.92 -3.52 15.81
N ARG A 238 -28.86 -3.28 16.75
CA ARG A 238 -30.01 -2.38 16.56
C ARG A 238 -29.57 -0.95 16.27
N GLU A 239 -28.60 -0.41 17.00
CA GLU A 239 -28.10 0.96 16.83
C GLU A 239 -27.43 1.14 15.47
N ILE A 240 -26.64 0.16 15.01
CA ILE A 240 -26.06 0.20 13.67
C ILE A 240 -27.16 0.17 12.61
N TRP A 241 -28.16 -0.70 12.74
CA TRP A 241 -29.30 -0.72 11.82
C TRP A 241 -30.10 0.59 11.82
N SER A 242 -30.25 1.24 12.98
CA SER A 242 -30.85 2.58 13.09
C SER A 242 -30.05 3.63 12.31
N VAL A 243 -28.71 3.61 12.40
CA VAL A 243 -27.85 4.51 11.60
C VAL A 243 -28.04 4.24 10.12
N VAL A 244 -28.09 2.97 9.68
CA VAL A 244 -28.34 2.62 8.29
C VAL A 244 -29.70 3.15 7.81
N LEU A 245 -30.77 3.02 8.62
CA LEU A 245 -32.07 3.62 8.30
C LEU A 245 -31.96 5.13 8.09
N PHE A 246 -31.31 5.84 9.03
CA PHE A 246 -31.11 7.28 8.94
C PHE A 246 -30.35 7.69 7.68
N LEU A 247 -29.29 6.97 7.30
CA LEU A 247 -28.54 7.28 6.08
C LEU A 247 -29.43 7.23 4.84
N TYR A 248 -30.22 6.16 4.67
CA TYR A 248 -31.11 6.03 3.52
C TYR A 248 -32.28 7.01 3.55
N ASP A 249 -32.85 7.28 4.73
CA ASP A 249 -33.91 8.28 4.92
C ASP A 249 -33.43 9.70 4.56
N GLN A 250 -32.28 10.11 5.11
CA GLN A 250 -31.73 11.45 4.94
C GLN A 250 -31.19 11.72 3.53
N THR A 251 -30.65 10.69 2.86
CA THR A 251 -30.19 10.81 1.46
C THR A 251 -31.33 10.65 0.44
N GLY A 252 -32.46 10.06 0.85
CA GLY A 252 -33.56 9.71 -0.05
C GLY A 252 -33.26 8.54 -0.99
N TRP A 253 -32.10 7.87 -0.85
CA TRP A 253 -31.77 6.70 -1.65
C TRP A 253 -32.63 5.49 -1.26
N LYS A 254 -32.95 4.66 -2.25
CA LYS A 254 -33.52 3.33 -2.01
C LYS A 254 -32.38 2.31 -1.99
N PRO A 255 -32.26 1.48 -0.94
CA PRO A 255 -31.27 0.42 -0.92
C PRO A 255 -31.47 -0.54 -2.08
N ARG A 256 -30.38 -1.13 -2.57
CA ARG A 256 -30.47 -2.24 -3.50
C ARG A 256 -31.10 -3.44 -2.78
N THR A 257 -32.10 -4.03 -3.39
CA THR A 257 -32.67 -5.30 -2.92
C THR A 257 -32.06 -6.46 -3.68
N TRP A 258 -32.08 -7.64 -3.08
CA TRP A 258 -31.69 -8.86 -3.77
C TRP A 258 -32.66 -9.15 -4.93
N GLU A 259 -32.15 -9.51 -6.10
CA GLU A 259 -32.99 -10.03 -7.18
C GLU A 259 -33.65 -11.32 -6.69
N LYS A 260 -35.00 -11.34 -6.61
CA LYS A 260 -35.72 -12.60 -6.52
C LYS A 260 -35.51 -13.32 -7.84
N SER A 261 -34.73 -14.40 -7.84
CA SER A 261 -34.60 -15.29 -8.99
C SER A 261 -35.98 -15.83 -9.37
N THR A 262 -36.65 -15.16 -10.31
CA THR A 262 -37.94 -15.59 -10.84
C THR A 262 -37.64 -16.25 -12.18
N GLU A 263 -37.55 -17.58 -12.13
CA GLU A 263 -37.70 -18.60 -13.18
C GLU A 263 -37.14 -18.35 -14.62
N GLN A 264 -36.27 -19.26 -15.06
CA GLN A 264 -36.11 -19.71 -16.46
C GLN A 264 -36.22 -21.23 -16.42
N GLY A 265 -37.04 -21.97 -17.16
CA GLY A 265 -37.85 -21.69 -18.35
C GLY A 265 -38.05 -23.05 -19.03
N ALA A 266 -39.13 -23.77 -18.72
CA ALA A 266 -39.51 -24.96 -19.48
C ALA A 266 -40.23 -24.48 -20.75
N GLY A 267 -39.51 -24.56 -21.86
CA GLY A 267 -39.87 -23.97 -23.15
C GLY A 267 -41.14 -24.53 -23.79
N SER A 268 -41.89 -23.61 -24.40
CA SER A 268 -42.52 -23.79 -25.72
C SER A 268 -41.42 -23.55 -26.76
N SER A 269 -41.27 -24.21 -27.90
CA SER A 269 -42.17 -24.91 -28.84
C SER A 269 -41.29 -25.82 -29.74
N PRO A 270 -41.86 -26.57 -30.71
CA PRO A 270 -42.13 -25.99 -32.04
C PRO A 270 -43.61 -25.94 -32.39
#